data_AF-A0A7V0P2Y5-F1
#
_entry.id   AF-A0A7V0P2Y5-F1
#
_cell.length_a   1.000
_cell.length_b   1.000
_cell.length_c   1.000
_cell.angle_alpha   90.00
_cell.angle_beta   90.00
_cell.angle_gamma   90.00
#
_symmetry.space_group_name_H-M   'P 1'
#
loop_
_entity.id
_entity.type
_entity.pdbx_description
1 polymer ?
#
loop_
_entity_poly.entity_id
_entity_poly.type
_entity_poly.pdbx_seq_one_letter_code
_entity_poly.pdbx_strand_id
1 'polypeptide(L)'
;ASEKTPAKKGELRILNQIMETFSVNDLAEKVREVGIKLGYEVKIDHLENPRKEAEDHYYNPTYHGLIDLGVKPHYLTHHVLERMFQIVEQYKSNIRKDVIFKNIKW
;
A
#
# COMPACT_ATOMS: atom_id res chain seq x y z
N ALA A 1 -9.11 -14.66 11.60
CA ALA A 1 -10.35 -14.01 12.11
C ALA A 1 -11.56 -14.57 11.39
N SER A 2 -11.69 -14.40 10.06
CA SER A 2 -12.82 -14.94 9.29
C SER A 2 -13.01 -16.46 9.40
N GLU A 3 -11.93 -17.24 9.47
CA GLU A 3 -12.00 -18.70 9.69
C GLU A 3 -12.70 -19.07 11.01
N LYS A 4 -12.50 -18.24 12.06
CA LYS A 4 -13.11 -18.44 13.38
C LYS A 4 -14.57 -17.99 13.43
N THR A 5 -15.02 -17.24 12.42
CA THR A 5 -16.37 -16.68 12.34
C THR A 5 -16.96 -16.93 10.95
N PRO A 6 -17.21 -18.21 10.58
CA PRO A 6 -17.65 -18.55 9.24
C PRO A 6 -18.99 -17.89 8.87
N ALA A 7 -19.24 -17.78 7.57
CA ALA A 7 -20.56 -17.39 7.07
C ALA A 7 -21.60 -18.45 7.48
N LYS A 8 -22.83 -18.00 7.78
CA LYS A 8 -23.94 -18.92 8.02
C LYS A 8 -24.27 -19.68 6.73
N LYS A 9 -24.93 -20.83 6.85
CA LYS A 9 -25.38 -21.59 5.69
C LYS A 9 -26.30 -20.72 4.82
N GLY A 10 -25.94 -20.57 3.54
CA GLY A 10 -26.66 -19.74 2.57
C GLY A 10 -26.34 -18.24 2.63
N GLU A 11 -25.45 -17.79 3.52
CA GLU A 11 -25.00 -16.40 3.59
C GLU A 11 -23.80 -16.19 2.65
N LEU A 12 -23.91 -15.24 1.72
CA LEU A 12 -22.76 -14.70 0.99
C LEU A 12 -22.25 -13.47 1.74
N ARG A 13 -21.07 -13.58 2.36
CA ARG A 13 -20.41 -12.48 3.07
C ARG A 13 -19.31 -11.88 2.20
N ILE A 14 -19.40 -10.58 1.94
CA ILE A 14 -18.39 -9.82 1.19
C ILE A 14 -17.78 -8.79 2.14
N LEU A 15 -16.45 -8.80 2.25
CA LEU A 15 -15.70 -7.93 3.15
C LEU A 15 -14.61 -7.22 2.36
N ASN A 16 -14.50 -5.90 2.55
CA ASN A 16 -13.36 -5.15 2.03
C ASN A 16 -12.14 -5.44 2.90
N GLN A 17 -11.11 -6.06 2.32
CA GLN A 17 -9.87 -6.38 3.02
C GLN A 17 -8.84 -5.26 2.91
N ILE A 18 -9.18 -4.13 3.52
CA ILE A 18 -8.33 -2.95 3.65
C ILE A 18 -8.42 -2.43 5.09
N MET A 19 -7.39 -1.75 5.55
CA MET A 19 -7.35 -1.17 6.91
C MET A 19 -7.13 0.35 6.89
N GLU A 20 -6.48 0.84 5.84
CA GLU A 20 -6.15 2.24 5.62
C GLU A 20 -6.27 2.55 4.14
N THR A 21 -6.58 3.80 3.85
CA THR A 21 -6.56 4.35 2.49
C THR A 21 -5.50 5.44 2.41
N PHE A 22 -4.73 5.44 1.34
CA PHE A 22 -3.73 6.46 1.04
C PHE A 22 -3.88 6.87 -0.42
N SER A 23 -3.68 8.15 -0.72
CA SER A 23 -3.40 8.56 -2.09
C SER A 23 -1.99 8.11 -2.48
N VAL A 24 -1.69 8.10 -3.79
CA VAL A 24 -0.32 7.86 -4.28
C VAL A 24 0.66 8.91 -3.72
N ASN A 25 0.20 10.15 -3.59
CA ASN A 25 0.99 11.25 -3.04
C ASN A 25 1.31 11.05 -1.55
N ASP A 26 0.33 10.57 -0.75
CA ASP A 26 0.55 10.28 0.68
C ASP A 26 1.63 9.19 0.86
N LEU A 27 1.60 8.14 0.02
CA LEU A 27 2.60 7.09 0.04
C LEU A 27 3.97 7.61 -0.38
N ALA A 28 4.03 8.43 -1.44
CA ALA A 28 5.27 9.01 -1.93
C ALA A 28 5.96 9.87 -0.84
N GLU A 29 5.21 10.74 -0.16
CA GLU A 29 5.75 11.56 0.92
C GLU A 29 6.18 10.73 2.13
N LYS A 30 5.37 9.76 2.58
CA LYS A 30 5.75 8.87 3.69
C LYS A 30 7.05 8.11 3.42
N VAL A 31 7.21 7.58 2.21
CA VAL A 31 8.43 6.87 1.79
C VAL A 31 9.61 7.83 1.73
N ARG A 32 9.41 9.05 1.20
CA ARG A 32 10.46 10.09 1.15
C ARG A 32 10.91 10.52 2.53
N GLU A 33 10.00 10.80 3.45
CA GLU A 33 10.31 11.20 4.83
C GLU A 33 11.18 10.16 5.54
N VAL A 34 10.76 8.90 5.48
CA VAL A 34 11.51 7.79 6.10
C VAL A 34 12.84 7.55 5.39
N GLY A 35 12.88 7.61 4.06
CA GLY A 35 14.11 7.44 3.30
C GLY A 35 15.15 8.52 3.60
N ILE A 36 14.75 9.79 3.65
CA ILE A 36 15.63 10.91 4.02
C ILE A 36 16.14 10.73 5.45
N LYS A 37 15.28 10.35 6.40
CA LYS A 37 15.67 10.07 7.79
C LYS A 37 16.73 8.98 7.88
N LEU A 38 16.68 7.99 7.00
CA LEU A 38 17.65 6.90 6.92
C LEU A 38 18.91 7.23 6.09
N GLY A 39 19.02 8.46 5.55
CA GLY A 39 20.17 8.93 4.79
C GLY A 39 20.12 8.63 3.28
N TYR A 40 18.98 8.21 2.75
CA TYR A 40 18.80 8.02 1.31
C TYR A 40 18.42 9.34 0.63
N GLU A 41 18.93 9.54 -0.59
CA GLU A 41 18.44 10.58 -1.48
C GLU A 41 17.16 10.09 -2.19
N VAL A 42 15.99 10.45 -1.65
CA VAL A 42 14.70 10.11 -2.24
C VAL A 42 14.10 11.32 -2.94
N LYS A 43 13.73 11.14 -4.22
CA LYS A 43 13.05 12.15 -5.05
C LYS A 43 11.67 11.64 -5.42
N ILE A 44 10.69 12.53 -5.38
CA ILE A 44 9.36 12.30 -5.92
C ILE A 44 9.37 12.88 -7.33
N ASP A 45 8.99 12.05 -8.30
CA ASP A 45 8.92 12.41 -9.72
C ASP A 45 7.50 12.17 -10.23
N HIS A 46 7.10 12.92 -11.25
CA HIS A 46 5.76 12.85 -11.85
C HIS A 46 5.87 12.33 -13.28
N LEU A 47 5.30 11.15 -13.52
CA LEU A 47 5.37 10.47 -14.81
C LEU A 47 4.04 10.58 -15.54
N GLU A 48 4.10 10.61 -16.88
CA GLU A 48 2.90 10.50 -17.71
C GLU A 48 2.17 9.20 -17.33
N ASN A 49 0.92 9.30 -16.87
CA ASN A 49 0.15 8.14 -16.45
C ASN A 49 -0.13 7.23 -17.66
N PRO A 50 0.40 5.99 -17.70
CA PRO A 50 0.15 5.10 -18.82
C PRO A 50 -1.25 4.48 -18.78
N ARG A 51 -2.04 4.73 -17.71
CA ARG A 51 -3.37 4.16 -17.48
C ARG A 51 -4.45 5.18 -17.78
N LYS A 52 -5.63 4.68 -18.17
CA LYS A 52 -6.85 5.48 -18.27
C LYS A 52 -7.67 5.36 -16.98
N GLU A 53 -7.34 6.19 -15.99
CA GLU A 53 -7.99 6.22 -14.67
C GLU A 53 -8.15 7.67 -14.16
N ALA A 54 -9.02 7.87 -13.15
CA ALA A 54 -9.22 9.20 -12.57
C ALA A 54 -8.08 9.51 -11.57
N GLU A 55 -7.25 10.50 -11.90
CA GLU A 55 -6.12 10.92 -11.04
C GLU A 55 -6.58 11.63 -9.75
N ASP A 56 -7.77 12.23 -9.79
CA ASP A 56 -8.45 12.77 -8.62
C ASP A 56 -9.89 12.23 -8.60
N HIS A 57 -10.25 11.59 -7.49
CA HIS A 57 -11.59 11.07 -7.26
C HIS A 57 -11.87 10.91 -5.77
N TYR A 58 -13.14 11.09 -5.40
CA TYR A 58 -13.59 10.78 -4.05
C TYR A 58 -13.46 9.28 -3.77
N TYR A 59 -12.78 8.94 -2.68
CA TYR A 59 -12.57 7.56 -2.26
C TYR A 59 -12.78 7.41 -0.75
N ASN A 60 -13.89 6.77 -0.34
CA ASN A 60 -14.22 6.51 1.06
C ASN A 60 -14.85 5.10 1.22
N PRO A 61 -14.06 4.04 1.03
CA PRO A 61 -14.56 2.67 1.14
C PRO A 61 -14.92 2.34 2.60
N THR A 62 -15.97 1.57 2.82
CA THR A 62 -16.29 1.02 4.13
C THR A 62 -15.45 -0.23 4.39
N TYR A 63 -14.73 -0.31 5.52
CA TYR A 63 -13.85 -1.46 5.83
C TYR A 63 -13.94 -1.98 7.28
N HIS A 64 -15.02 -1.64 7.99
CA HIS A 64 -15.27 -2.08 9.37
C HIS A 64 -15.48 -3.60 9.50
N GLY A 65 -15.95 -4.27 8.45
CA GLY A 65 -16.36 -5.67 8.52
C GLY A 65 -15.27 -6.66 8.99
N LEU A 66 -13.98 -6.37 8.77
CA LEU A 66 -12.90 -7.22 9.31
C LEU A 66 -12.56 -6.89 10.77
N ILE A 67 -12.66 -5.62 11.14
CA ILE A 67 -12.46 -5.16 12.52
C ILE A 67 -13.54 -5.78 13.41
N ASP A 68 -14.79 -5.81 12.93
CA ASP A 68 -15.92 -6.45 13.63
C ASP A 68 -15.72 -7.95 13.86
N LEU A 69 -14.95 -8.61 13.00
CA LEU A 69 -14.54 -10.01 13.16
C LEU A 69 -13.33 -10.19 14.09
N GLY A 70 -12.87 -9.12 14.74
CA GLY A 70 -11.75 -9.12 15.68
C GLY A 70 -10.37 -9.04 15.04
N VAL A 71 -10.27 -8.63 13.76
CA VAL A 71 -8.96 -8.31 13.16
C VAL A 71 -8.38 -7.08 13.86
N LYS A 72 -7.15 -7.20 14.34
CA LYS A 72 -6.38 -6.08 14.86
C LYS A 72 -5.48 -5.56 13.73
N PRO A 73 -5.73 -4.35 13.20
CA PRO A 73 -4.94 -3.83 12.09
C PRO A 73 -3.50 -3.54 12.53
N HIS A 74 -2.57 -3.74 11.60
CA HIS A 74 -1.20 -3.26 11.69
C HIS A 74 -1.04 -2.12 10.70
N TYR A 75 -1.08 -0.90 11.20
CA TYR A 75 -1.04 0.31 10.38
C TYR A 75 0.34 0.58 9.78
N LEU A 76 0.36 1.31 8.66
CA LEU A 76 1.59 1.76 7.99
C LEU A 76 2.25 2.90 8.76
N THR A 77 3.00 2.53 9.81
CA THR A 77 3.77 3.47 10.62
C THR A 77 5.16 3.71 10.03
N HIS A 78 5.84 4.78 10.48
CA HIS A 78 7.23 5.06 10.08
C HIS A 78 8.16 3.89 10.42
N HIS A 79 7.95 3.22 11.56
CA HIS A 79 8.74 2.05 11.94
C HIS A 79 8.55 0.86 10.97
N VAL A 80 7.33 0.66 10.45
CA VAL A 80 7.07 -0.37 9.43
C VAL A 80 7.81 -0.03 8.15
N LEU A 81 7.75 1.23 7.70
CA LEU A 81 8.49 1.70 6.53
C LEU A 81 10.01 1.57 6.73
N GLU A 82 10.54 1.93 7.89
CA GLU A 82 11.97 1.76 8.21
C GLU A 82 12.41 0.31 8.06
N ARG A 83 11.61 -0.65 8.56
CA ARG A 83 11.90 -2.08 8.36
C ARG A 83 11.80 -2.51 6.90
N MET A 84 10.87 -1.97 6.12
CA MET A 84 10.81 -2.23 4.68
C MET A 84 12.07 -1.73 3.98
N PHE A 85 12.55 -0.52 4.31
CA PHE A 85 13.82 0.01 3.79
C PHE A 85 14.99 -0.90 4.12
N GLN A 86 15.10 -1.40 5.36
CA GLN A 86 16.17 -2.32 5.77
C GLN A 86 16.17 -3.62 4.94
N ILE A 87 14.99 -4.18 4.68
CA ILE A 87 14.85 -5.38 3.85
C ILE A 87 15.26 -5.09 2.40
N VAL A 88 14.78 -3.98 1.82
CA VAL A 88 15.11 -3.60 0.44
C VAL A 88 16.61 -3.35 0.30
N GLU A 89 17.21 -2.65 1.26
CA GLU A 89 18.65 -2.35 1.27
C GLU A 89 19.49 -3.65 1.30
N GLN A 90 19.10 -4.61 2.14
CA GLN A 90 19.76 -5.92 2.23
C GLN A 90 19.80 -6.64 0.87
N TYR A 91 18.77 -6.49 0.05
CA TYR A 91 18.64 -7.16 -1.25
C TYR A 91 18.78 -6.22 -2.45
N LYS A 92 19.32 -5.01 -2.26
CA LYS A 92 19.35 -3.98 -3.31
C LYS A 92 20.07 -4.39 -4.59
N SER A 93 21.06 -5.28 -4.47
CA SER A 93 21.82 -5.83 -5.60
C SER A 93 20.96 -6.69 -6.54
N ASN A 94 19.82 -7.22 -6.06
CA ASN A 94 18.90 -8.03 -6.84
C ASN A 94 17.89 -7.18 -7.63
N ILE A 95 17.88 -5.87 -7.43
CA ILE A 95 16.91 -4.97 -8.06
C ILE A 95 17.25 -4.79 -9.54
N ARG A 96 16.41 -5.36 -10.40
CA ARG A 96 16.43 -5.12 -11.85
C ARG A 96 15.74 -3.79 -12.16
N LYS A 97 16.53 -2.73 -12.36
CA LYS A 97 16.00 -1.36 -12.59
C LYS A 97 15.25 -1.23 -13.91
N ASP A 98 15.61 -2.02 -14.91
CA ASP A 98 14.98 -2.06 -16.23
C ASP A 98 13.51 -2.48 -16.21
N VAL A 99 13.04 -3.14 -15.14
CA VAL A 99 11.65 -3.56 -15.03
C VAL A 99 10.76 -2.62 -14.20
N ILE A 100 11.33 -1.62 -13.53
CA ILE A 100 10.56 -0.70 -12.66
C ILE A 100 9.68 0.22 -13.50
N PHE A 101 10.20 0.72 -14.62
CA PHE A 101 9.44 1.53 -15.57
C PHE A 101 9.27 0.76 -16.88
N LYS A 102 8.08 0.17 -17.06
CA LYS A 102 7.66 -0.37 -18.35
C LYS A 102 6.54 0.54 -18.86
N ASN A 103 6.85 1.38 -19.84
CA ASN A 103 5.93 2.31 -20.53
C ASN A 103 4.87 1.58 -21.36
N ILE A 104 4.19 0.59 -20.78
CA ILE A 104 3.08 -0.11 -21.42
C ILE A 104 1.85 0.79 -21.26
N LYS A 105 1.47 1.45 -22.35
CA LYS A 105 0.26 2.29 -22.42
C LYS A 105 -0.99 1.41 -22.57
N TRP A 106 -2.04 1.75 -21.84
CA TRP A 106 -3.38 1.14 -21.95
C TRP A 106 -4.15 1.62 -23.16
#